data_AF-A0A7J3HP69-F1
#
_entry.id   AF-A0A7J3HP69-F1
#
_cell.length_a   1.000
_cell.length_b   1.000
_cell.length_c   1.000
_cell.angle_alpha   90.00
_cell.angle_beta   90.00
_cell.angle_gamma   90.00
#
_symmetry.space_group_name_H-M   'P 1'
#
loop_
_entity.id
_entity.type
_entity.pdbx_description
1 polymer ?
#
loop_
_entity_poly.entity_id
_entity_poly.type
_entity_poly.pdbx_seq_one_letter_code
_entity_poly.pdbx_strand_id
1 'polypeptide(L)'
;MSIAEESSPRFIRGLWALTARELKKWLNDPVMLIMFILQPLIWMALLGKSMNMNALFSQRGIGSIQLPDLIPVPGNYISPPANGIIYISGKWLSEVLQQAFSKIGLEVMRGTFGVADYFSYMAVGMISMVVVMTSTFSGVSIVWDRRLGFLDKVLSTPVPRAAIISAKILNATLRAIFQASVILALAYVLGLQLSQTFTLLN
;
A
#
# COMPACT_ATOMS: atom_id res chain seq x y z
N MET A 1 37.66 -36.95 3.03
CA MET A 1 36.28 -37.47 3.18
C MET A 1 35.86 -37.18 4.62
N SER A 2 34.95 -36.30 5.02
CA SER A 2 34.06 -35.32 4.39
C SER A 2 33.88 -34.22 5.46
N ILE A 3 34.41 -33.01 5.25
CA ILE A 3 34.18 -31.84 6.13
C ILE A 3 32.87 -31.10 5.69
N ALA A 4 32.15 -31.67 4.72
CA ALA A 4 30.96 -31.05 4.14
C ALA A 4 29.68 -31.37 4.94
N GLU A 5 29.57 -32.53 5.59
CA GLU A 5 28.34 -32.96 6.27
C GLU A 5 28.17 -32.38 7.69
N GLU A 6 29.25 -32.02 8.38
CA GLU A 6 29.17 -31.56 9.78
C GLU A 6 28.73 -30.08 9.94
N SER A 7 28.74 -29.31 8.85
CA SER A 7 28.49 -27.86 8.85
C SER A 7 27.00 -27.49 8.77
N SER A 8 26.19 -28.29 8.07
CA SER A 8 24.78 -28.00 7.77
C SER A 8 23.86 -27.95 9.01
N PRO A 9 23.88 -28.93 9.93
CA PRO A 9 23.00 -28.87 11.11
C PRO A 9 23.40 -27.74 12.07
N ARG A 10 24.68 -27.36 12.13
CA ARG A 10 25.16 -26.25 12.97
C ARG A 10 24.81 -24.89 12.35
N PHE A 11 24.85 -24.77 11.03
CA PHE A 11 24.44 -23.57 10.29
C PHE A 11 22.96 -23.25 10.50
N ILE A 12 22.08 -24.22 10.29
CA ILE A 12 20.62 -24.04 10.41
C ILE A 12 20.23 -23.73 11.85
N ARG A 13 20.81 -24.43 12.84
CA ARG A 13 20.57 -24.17 14.26
C ARG A 13 21.07 -22.78 14.67
N GLY A 14 22.26 -22.38 14.22
CA GLY A 14 22.81 -21.04 14.48
C GLY A 14 21.95 -19.95 13.85
N LEU A 15 21.54 -20.13 12.60
CA LEU A 15 20.63 -19.24 11.88
C LEU A 15 19.31 -19.08 12.64
N TRP A 16 18.64 -20.19 12.97
CA TRP A 16 17.37 -20.16 13.68
C TRP A 16 17.50 -19.54 15.07
N ALA A 17 18.55 -19.85 15.82
CA ALA A 17 18.79 -19.26 17.13
C ALA A 17 18.96 -17.73 17.06
N LEU A 18 19.69 -17.24 16.06
CA LEU A 18 19.86 -15.80 15.80
C LEU A 18 18.54 -15.15 15.39
N THR A 19 17.82 -15.76 14.44
CA THR A 19 16.52 -15.29 13.94
C THR A 19 15.49 -15.23 15.06
N ALA A 20 15.26 -16.33 15.77
CA ALA A 20 14.30 -16.41 16.86
C ALA A 20 14.60 -15.41 17.99
N ARG A 21 15.88 -15.18 18.32
CA ARG A 21 16.26 -14.22 19.36
C ARG A 21 15.90 -12.79 18.95
N GLU A 22 16.24 -12.38 17.73
CA GLU A 22 15.95 -11.04 17.23
C GLU A 22 14.44 -10.82 17.04
N LEU A 23 13.73 -11.83 16.51
CA LEU A 23 12.29 -11.79 16.33
C LEU A 23 11.56 -11.67 17.68
N LYS A 24 11.98 -12.44 18.69
CA LYS A 24 11.42 -12.35 20.05
C LYS A 24 11.68 -10.98 20.67
N LYS A 25 12.87 -10.40 20.46
CA LYS A 25 13.18 -9.04 20.93
C LYS A 25 12.26 -8.01 20.28
N TRP A 26 12.04 -8.12 18.97
CA TRP A 26 11.16 -7.23 18.23
C TRP A 26 9.69 -7.36 18.66
N LEU A 27 9.20 -8.58 18.88
CA LEU A 27 7.83 -8.84 19.35
C LEU A 27 7.58 -8.38 20.79
N ASN A 28 8.63 -8.33 21.62
CA ASN A 28 8.51 -7.86 22.99
C ASN A 28 8.73 -6.35 23.12
N ASP A 29 8.92 -5.62 22.01
CA ASP A 29 8.99 -4.16 22.02
C ASP A 29 7.58 -3.59 21.71
N PRO A 30 6.78 -3.28 22.75
CA PRO A 30 5.39 -2.88 22.56
C PRO A 30 5.27 -1.56 21.78
N VAL A 31 6.25 -0.66 21.92
CA VAL A 31 6.22 0.65 21.27
C VAL A 31 6.33 0.49 19.75
N MET A 32 7.27 -0.34 19.29
CA MET A 32 7.41 -0.64 17.85
C MET A 32 6.17 -1.32 17.29
N LEU A 33 5.60 -2.29 17.99
CA LEU A 33 4.41 -3.02 17.52
C LEU A 33 3.18 -2.11 17.42
N ILE A 34 2.97 -1.24 18.41
CA ILE A 34 1.85 -0.30 18.40
C ILE A 34 2.02 0.71 17.26
N MET A 35 3.19 1.34 17.14
CA MET A 35 3.44 2.31 16.06
C MET A 35 3.28 1.70 14.67
N PHE A 36 3.72 0.45 14.52
CA PHE A 36 3.57 -0.31 13.29
C PHE A 36 2.09 -0.44 12.87
N ILE A 37 1.16 -0.67 13.80
CA ILE A 37 -0.28 -0.80 13.46
C ILE A 37 -0.91 0.58 13.27
N LEU A 38 -0.53 1.51 14.15
CA LEU A 38 -1.15 2.82 14.25
C LEU A 38 -0.89 3.67 13.01
N GLN A 39 0.31 3.59 12.43
CA GLN A 39 0.64 4.31 11.21
C GLN A 39 -0.30 3.89 10.04
N PRO A 40 -0.30 2.64 9.55
CA PRO A 40 -1.20 2.21 8.49
C PRO A 40 -2.67 2.46 8.82
N LEU A 41 -3.08 2.30 10.07
CA LEU A 41 -4.46 2.54 10.46
C LEU A 41 -4.85 4.02 10.29
N ILE A 42 -3.99 4.95 10.72
CA ILE A 42 -4.21 6.39 10.54
C ILE A 42 -4.23 6.73 9.05
N TRP A 43 -3.27 6.23 8.26
CA TRP A 43 -3.23 6.49 6.82
C TRP A 43 -4.48 5.93 6.11
N MET A 44 -4.93 4.71 6.44
CA MET A 44 -6.15 4.11 5.88
C MET A 44 -7.42 4.83 6.33
N ALA A 45 -7.51 5.24 7.59
CA ALA A 45 -8.68 5.95 8.11
C ALA A 45 -8.77 7.37 7.54
N LEU A 46 -7.63 8.08 7.51
CA LEU A 46 -7.55 9.44 7.00
C LEU A 46 -7.75 9.46 5.49
N LEU A 47 -6.95 8.71 4.72
CA LEU A 47 -6.94 8.84 3.27
C LEU A 47 -7.93 7.88 2.58
N GLY A 48 -8.19 6.69 3.15
CA GLY A 48 -8.92 5.62 2.47
C GLY A 48 -10.34 5.98 2.07
N LYS A 49 -11.10 6.61 2.99
CA LYS A 49 -12.48 7.07 2.69
C LYS A 49 -12.55 8.55 2.29
N SER A 50 -11.64 9.40 2.78
CA SER A 50 -11.72 10.84 2.51
C SER A 50 -11.21 11.22 1.13
N MET A 51 -10.18 10.55 0.61
CA MET A 51 -9.62 10.82 -0.70
C MET A 51 -10.32 10.03 -1.81
N ASN A 52 -11.54 9.54 -1.57
CA ASN A 52 -12.35 8.95 -2.63
C ASN A 52 -12.55 10.02 -3.72
N MET A 53 -11.73 9.94 -4.76
CA MET A 53 -11.65 10.95 -5.82
C MET A 53 -13.00 11.09 -6.54
N ASN A 54 -13.78 10.01 -6.60
CA ASN A 54 -15.14 10.03 -7.13
C ASN A 54 -16.09 10.92 -6.30
N ALA A 55 -15.93 10.93 -4.96
CA ALA A 55 -16.72 11.78 -4.09
C ALA A 55 -16.37 13.27 -4.21
N LEU A 56 -15.11 13.61 -4.54
CA LEU A 56 -14.68 14.99 -4.77
C LEU A 56 -15.32 15.61 -6.02
N PHE A 57 -15.61 14.81 -7.04
CA PHE A 57 -16.28 15.26 -8.27
C PHE A 57 -17.80 15.05 -8.24
N SER A 58 -18.35 14.57 -7.13
CA SER A 58 -19.79 14.42 -6.92
C SER A 58 -20.47 15.78 -6.65
N GLN A 59 -21.79 15.75 -6.53
CA GLN A 59 -22.70 16.90 -6.34
C GLN A 59 -22.25 17.95 -5.31
N ARG A 60 -21.39 17.59 -4.34
CA ARG A 60 -20.84 18.54 -3.35
C ARG A 60 -19.63 19.36 -3.84
N GLY A 61 -18.84 18.86 -4.80
CA GLY A 61 -17.65 19.55 -5.29
C GLY A 61 -17.91 20.39 -6.55
N ILE A 62 -18.52 19.79 -7.58
CA ILE A 62 -18.84 20.50 -8.84
C ILE A 62 -20.19 21.22 -8.75
N GLY A 63 -21.12 20.75 -7.90
CA GLY A 63 -22.44 21.38 -7.75
C GLY A 63 -22.41 22.76 -7.08
N SER A 64 -21.29 23.16 -6.48
CA SER A 64 -21.08 24.52 -5.97
C SER A 64 -20.52 25.49 -7.02
N ILE A 65 -20.13 24.99 -8.21
CA ILE A 65 -19.73 25.86 -9.31
C ILE A 65 -20.99 26.54 -9.82
N GLN A 66 -21.14 27.82 -9.49
CA GLN A 66 -22.21 28.68 -10.02
C GLN A 66 -21.95 28.93 -11.50
N LEU A 67 -22.45 28.02 -12.34
CA LEU A 67 -22.51 28.22 -13.78
C LEU A 67 -23.64 29.19 -14.10
N PRO A 68 -23.47 30.09 -15.09
CA PRO A 68 -24.57 30.88 -15.62
C PRO A 68 -25.74 29.97 -16.00
N ASP A 69 -26.97 30.33 -15.64
CA ASP A 69 -28.15 29.50 -15.91
C ASP A 69 -28.33 29.25 -17.42
N LEU A 70 -27.85 30.16 -18.28
CA LEU A 70 -27.94 30.09 -19.73
C LEU A 70 -26.57 30.39 -20.35
N ILE A 71 -26.00 29.42 -21.05
CA ILE A 71 -24.74 29.53 -21.77
C ILE A 71 -25.05 29.63 -23.27
N PRO A 72 -24.74 30.77 -23.94
CA PRO A 72 -24.95 30.90 -25.38
C PRO A 72 -23.90 30.12 -26.16
N VAL A 73 -24.33 29.16 -26.97
CA VAL A 73 -23.48 28.36 -27.85
C VAL A 73 -23.86 28.59 -29.31
N PRO A 74 -22.90 29.01 -30.16
CA PRO A 74 -23.13 29.16 -31.59
C PRO A 74 -23.55 27.83 -32.25
N GLY A 75 -24.54 27.88 -33.14
CA GLY A 75 -25.18 26.69 -33.69
C GLY A 75 -24.33 25.86 -34.67
N ASN A 76 -23.11 26.32 -35.01
CA ASN A 76 -22.10 25.53 -35.70
C ASN A 76 -21.38 24.50 -34.79
N TYR A 77 -21.54 24.59 -33.47
CA TYR A 77 -20.96 23.64 -32.51
C TYR A 77 -21.93 22.52 -32.06
N ILE A 78 -23.14 22.47 -32.61
CA ILE A 78 -24.12 21.42 -32.34
C ILE A 78 -24.30 20.51 -33.55
N SER A 79 -24.73 19.27 -33.32
CA SER A 79 -25.03 18.29 -34.37
C SER A 79 -26.46 17.78 -34.20
N PRO A 80 -27.37 17.96 -35.19
CA PRO A 80 -27.17 18.67 -36.47
C PRO A 80 -26.92 20.18 -36.30
N PRO A 81 -26.20 20.85 -37.21
CA PRO A 81 -25.93 22.29 -37.11
C PRO A 81 -27.23 23.09 -37.21
N ALA A 82 -27.43 24.07 -36.32
CA ALA A 82 -28.56 24.99 -36.39
C ALA A 82 -28.08 26.42 -36.69
N ASN A 83 -28.93 27.21 -37.34
CA ASN A 83 -28.66 28.62 -37.56
C ASN A 83 -29.03 29.41 -36.31
N GLY A 84 -28.08 30.16 -35.74
CA GLY A 84 -28.30 31.04 -34.58
C GLY A 84 -27.51 30.63 -33.34
N ILE A 85 -27.83 31.25 -32.20
CA ILE A 85 -27.26 30.93 -30.88
C ILE A 85 -28.27 30.07 -30.12
N ILE A 86 -27.81 28.95 -29.56
CA ILE A 86 -28.61 28.09 -28.69
C ILE A 86 -28.19 28.32 -27.25
N TYR A 87 -29.17 28.39 -26.37
CA TYR A 87 -28.92 28.54 -24.94
C TYR A 87 -28.94 27.17 -24.28
N ILE A 88 -27.81 26.79 -23.68
CA ILE A 88 -27.68 25.56 -22.91
C ILE A 88 -27.87 25.90 -21.43
N SER A 89 -28.62 25.07 -20.72
CA SER A 89 -28.75 25.23 -19.26
C SER A 89 -27.42 24.92 -18.58
N GLY A 90 -26.90 25.87 -17.79
CA GLY A 90 -25.71 25.65 -16.97
C GLY A 90 -25.88 24.50 -15.95
N LYS A 91 -27.13 24.26 -15.51
CA LYS A 91 -27.48 23.14 -14.62
C LYS A 91 -27.36 21.78 -15.32
N TRP A 92 -27.82 21.70 -16.57
CA TRP A 92 -27.66 20.48 -17.36
C TRP A 92 -26.18 20.18 -17.62
N LEU A 93 -25.39 21.21 -17.96
CA LEU A 93 -23.96 21.04 -18.19
C LEU A 93 -23.24 20.55 -16.94
N SER A 94 -23.57 21.10 -15.76
CA SER A 94 -22.96 20.66 -14.50
C SER A 94 -23.34 19.21 -14.15
N GLU A 95 -24.58 18.80 -14.40
CA GLU A 95 -25.05 17.42 -14.20
C GLU A 95 -24.35 16.42 -15.12
N VAL A 96 -24.24 16.74 -16.42
CA VAL A 96 -23.53 15.90 -17.40
C VAL A 96 -22.05 15.79 -17.06
N LEU A 97 -21.41 16.91 -16.70
CA LEU A 97 -20.01 16.95 -16.31
C LEU A 97 -19.76 16.09 -15.06
N GLN A 98 -20.62 16.22 -14.04
CA GLN A 98 -20.56 15.40 -12.82
C GLN A 98 -20.71 13.91 -13.14
N GLN A 99 -21.70 13.56 -13.97
CA GLN A 99 -21.91 12.17 -14.36
C GLN A 99 -20.71 11.62 -15.15
N ALA A 100 -20.14 12.41 -16.07
CA ALA A 100 -18.96 12.03 -16.83
C ALA A 100 -17.75 11.79 -15.91
N PHE A 101 -17.43 12.72 -15.00
CA PHE A 101 -16.31 12.54 -14.07
C PHE A 101 -16.50 11.37 -13.11
N SER A 102 -17.72 11.15 -12.62
CA SER A 102 -18.00 10.02 -11.74
C SER A 102 -17.77 8.67 -12.43
N LYS A 103 -18.15 8.57 -13.71
CA LYS A 103 -17.92 7.38 -14.54
C LYS A 103 -16.45 7.20 -14.88
N ILE A 104 -15.74 8.27 -15.25
CA ILE A 104 -14.31 8.21 -15.57
C ILE A 104 -13.51 7.70 -14.37
N GLY A 105 -13.79 8.21 -13.16
CA GLY A 105 -13.10 7.75 -11.96
C GLY A 105 -13.28 6.25 -11.71
N LEU A 106 -14.50 5.75 -11.83
CA LEU A 106 -14.80 4.32 -11.68
C LEU A 106 -14.16 3.47 -12.78
N GLU A 107 -14.23 3.92 -14.04
CA GLU A 107 -13.70 3.19 -15.18
C GLU A 107 -12.17 3.12 -15.17
N VAL A 108 -11.49 4.22 -14.82
CA VAL A 108 -10.02 4.24 -14.67
C VAL A 108 -9.59 3.31 -13.54
N MET A 109 -10.28 3.32 -12.39
CA MET A 109 -9.95 2.42 -11.29
C MET A 109 -10.14 0.94 -11.68
N ARG A 110 -11.22 0.61 -12.38
CA ARG A 110 -11.47 -0.76 -12.86
C ARG A 110 -10.52 -1.17 -13.98
N GLY A 111 -10.26 -0.28 -14.94
CA GLY A 111 -9.45 -0.55 -16.13
C GLY A 111 -7.94 -0.60 -15.87
N THR A 112 -7.43 0.24 -14.96
CA THR A 112 -5.99 0.25 -14.61
C THR A 112 -5.67 -0.66 -13.43
N PHE A 113 -6.51 -0.67 -12.40
CA PHE A 113 -6.19 -1.37 -11.14
C PHE A 113 -7.03 -2.62 -10.92
N GLY A 114 -8.10 -2.87 -11.69
CA GLY A 114 -8.96 -4.05 -11.50
C GLY A 114 -9.76 -4.01 -10.20
N VAL A 115 -9.88 -2.83 -9.58
CA VAL A 115 -10.51 -2.62 -8.26
C VAL A 115 -11.65 -1.62 -8.41
N ALA A 116 -12.78 -1.91 -7.75
CA ALA A 116 -13.98 -1.07 -7.82
C ALA A 116 -13.96 0.12 -6.83
N ASP A 117 -13.11 0.06 -5.81
CA ASP A 117 -13.05 1.05 -4.73
C ASP A 117 -11.63 1.55 -4.44
N TYR A 118 -11.52 2.85 -4.20
CA TYR A 118 -10.25 3.53 -3.91
C TYR A 118 -9.61 3.03 -2.60
N PHE A 119 -10.43 2.68 -1.60
CA PHE A 119 -9.95 2.09 -0.35
C PHE A 119 -9.13 0.81 -0.59
N SER A 120 -9.61 -0.04 -1.48
CA SER A 120 -8.97 -1.31 -1.80
C SER A 120 -7.68 -1.11 -2.61
N TYR A 121 -7.65 -0.14 -3.53
CA TYR A 121 -6.42 0.30 -4.20
C TYR A 121 -5.36 0.78 -3.19
N MET A 122 -5.77 1.63 -2.25
CA MET A 122 -4.85 2.17 -1.24
C MET A 122 -4.29 1.08 -0.33
N ALA A 123 -5.15 0.18 0.16
CA ALA A 123 -4.71 -0.90 1.06
C ALA A 123 -3.59 -1.75 0.42
N VAL A 124 -3.73 -2.12 -0.86
CA VAL A 124 -2.70 -2.86 -1.60
C VAL A 124 -1.42 -2.04 -1.78
N GLY A 125 -1.56 -0.75 -2.11
CA GLY A 125 -0.41 0.17 -2.21
C GLY A 125 0.35 0.32 -0.88
N MET A 126 -0.38 0.39 0.23
CA MET A 126 0.20 0.51 1.56
C MET A 126 0.95 -0.75 1.99
N ILE A 127 0.41 -1.94 1.71
CA ILE A 127 1.12 -3.20 1.96
C ILE A 127 2.46 -3.19 1.22
N SER A 128 2.45 -2.82 -0.05
CA SER A 128 3.67 -2.73 -0.88
C SER A 128 4.69 -1.73 -0.29
N MET A 129 4.22 -0.53 0.07
CA MET A 129 5.07 0.50 0.64
C MET A 129 5.69 0.08 1.97
N VAL A 130 4.92 -0.55 2.87
CA VAL A 130 5.41 -1.01 4.18
C VAL A 130 6.48 -2.08 4.02
N VAL A 131 6.30 -3.05 3.12
CA VAL A 131 7.29 -4.10 2.87
C VAL A 131 8.62 -3.51 2.39
N VAL A 132 8.57 -2.56 1.45
CA VAL A 132 9.77 -1.86 0.95
C VAL A 132 10.42 -1.06 2.08
N MET A 133 9.63 -0.31 2.84
CA MET A 133 10.15 0.54 3.91
C MET A 133 10.84 -0.28 5.01
N THR A 134 10.21 -1.37 5.45
CA THR A 134 10.77 -2.30 6.45
C THR A 134 12.05 -2.96 5.97
N SER A 135 12.12 -3.31 4.68
CA SER A 135 13.34 -3.86 4.07
C SER A 135 14.48 -2.84 4.06
N THR A 136 14.19 -1.58 3.69
CA THR A 136 15.17 -0.49 3.71
C THR A 136 15.70 -0.20 5.11
N PHE A 137 14.81 -0.08 6.11
CA PHE A 137 15.23 0.13 7.50
C PHE A 137 16.05 -1.04 8.04
N SER A 138 15.69 -2.28 7.68
CA SER A 138 16.50 -3.44 8.00
C SER A 138 17.90 -3.34 7.40
N GLY A 139 18.02 -2.92 6.13
CA GLY A 139 19.30 -2.67 5.46
C GLY A 139 20.16 -1.62 6.16
N VAL A 140 19.57 -0.48 6.52
CA VAL A 140 20.24 0.59 7.28
C VAL A 140 20.70 0.08 8.65
N SER A 141 19.90 -0.74 9.33
CA SER A 141 20.31 -1.33 10.62
C SER A 141 21.56 -2.21 10.50
N ILE A 142 21.82 -2.86 9.35
CA ILE A 142 23.05 -3.65 9.14
C ILE A 142 24.28 -2.75 9.15
N VAL A 143 24.17 -1.57 8.54
CA VAL A 143 25.25 -0.58 8.51
C VAL A 143 25.54 -0.09 9.93
N TRP A 144 24.51 0.16 10.73
CA TRP A 144 24.67 0.57 12.12
C TRP A 144 25.30 -0.52 12.99
N ASP A 145 24.86 -1.78 12.87
CA ASP A 145 25.45 -2.90 13.61
C ASP A 145 26.94 -3.10 13.29
N ARG A 146 27.33 -2.82 12.04
CA ARG A 146 28.74 -2.80 11.63
C ARG A 146 29.50 -1.63 12.25
N ARG A 147 28.94 -0.42 12.20
CA ARG A 147 29.57 0.80 12.76
C ARG A 147 29.77 0.73 14.27
N LEU A 148 28.87 0.07 14.99
CA LEU A 148 28.91 -0.06 16.45
C LEU A 148 29.76 -1.24 16.94
N GLY A 149 30.43 -1.98 16.05
CA GLY A 149 31.26 -3.14 16.41
C GLY A 149 30.48 -4.34 16.95
N PHE A 150 29.15 -4.34 16.81
CA PHE A 150 28.31 -5.48 17.24
C PHE A 150 28.62 -6.71 16.39
N LEU A 151 28.87 -6.51 15.09
CA LEU A 151 29.23 -7.57 14.18
C LEU A 151 30.55 -8.24 14.59
N ASP A 152 31.56 -7.48 15.04
CA ASP A 152 32.86 -8.01 15.49
C ASP A 152 32.73 -8.90 16.73
N LYS A 153 31.80 -8.57 17.64
CA LYS A 153 31.48 -9.40 18.81
C LYS A 153 30.71 -10.67 18.47
N VAL A 154 29.90 -10.67 17.41
CA VAL A 154 29.18 -11.87 16.97
C VAL A 154 30.11 -12.79 16.16
N LEU A 155 31.10 -12.22 15.46
CA LEU A 155 32.09 -12.97 14.70
C LEU A 155 33.09 -13.76 15.55
N SER A 156 33.20 -13.47 16.86
CA SER A 156 34.01 -14.28 17.79
C SER A 156 33.27 -15.51 18.33
N THR A 157 31.97 -15.63 18.05
CA THR A 157 31.19 -16.85 18.33
C THR A 157 31.45 -17.89 17.23
N PRO A 158 31.33 -19.21 17.51
CA PRO A 158 31.58 -20.27 16.53
C PRO A 158 30.45 -20.40 15.47
N VAL A 159 29.93 -19.27 14.98
CA VAL A 159 28.86 -19.19 13.99
C VAL A 159 29.44 -18.67 12.66
N PRO A 160 29.20 -19.36 11.53
CA PRO A 160 29.71 -18.91 10.23
C PRO A 160 29.11 -17.55 9.82
N ARG A 161 29.93 -16.69 9.18
CA ARG A 161 29.53 -15.33 8.77
C ARG A 161 28.27 -15.27 7.91
N ALA A 162 28.09 -16.27 7.04
CA ALA A 162 26.91 -16.41 6.19
C ALA A 162 25.63 -16.59 7.01
N ALA A 163 25.66 -17.33 8.12
CA ALA A 163 24.48 -17.53 8.98
C ALA A 163 24.02 -16.22 9.62
N ILE A 164 24.95 -15.30 9.93
CA ILE A 164 24.62 -13.98 10.51
C ILE A 164 23.85 -13.13 9.49
N ILE A 165 24.34 -13.07 8.25
CA ILE A 165 23.70 -12.29 7.17
C ILE A 165 22.34 -12.89 6.83
N SER A 166 22.27 -14.21 6.63
CA SER A 166 21.03 -14.92 6.31
C SER A 166 20.00 -14.81 7.43
N ALA A 167 20.41 -14.87 8.70
CA ALA A 167 19.50 -14.70 9.83
C ALA A 167 18.88 -13.30 9.85
N LYS A 168 19.66 -12.27 9.50
CA LYS A 168 19.19 -10.89 9.47
C LYS A 168 18.23 -10.61 8.31
N ILE A 169 18.50 -11.19 7.13
CA ILE A 169 17.58 -11.15 5.99
C ILE A 169 16.28 -11.88 6.35
N LEU A 170 16.37 -13.09 6.91
CA LEU A 170 15.21 -13.87 7.32
C LEU A 170 14.35 -13.12 8.36
N ASN A 171 14.98 -12.47 9.34
CA ASN A 171 14.30 -11.60 10.30
C ASN A 171 13.57 -10.44 9.61
N ALA A 172 14.21 -9.77 8.66
CA ALA A 172 13.59 -8.68 7.91
C ALA A 172 12.35 -9.16 7.15
N THR A 173 12.46 -10.30 6.47
CA THR A 173 11.37 -10.90 5.69
C THR A 173 10.22 -11.33 6.60
N LEU A 174 10.50 -12.02 7.70
CA LEU A 174 9.48 -12.43 8.67
C LEU A 174 8.73 -11.23 9.26
N ARG A 175 9.45 -10.16 9.61
CA ARG A 175 8.85 -8.90 10.06
C ARG A 175 7.96 -8.29 8.97
N ALA A 176 8.45 -8.18 7.74
CA ALA A 176 7.66 -7.63 6.64
C ALA A 176 6.39 -8.44 6.34
N ILE A 177 6.48 -9.78 6.35
CA ILE A 177 5.33 -10.67 6.17
C ILE A 177 4.31 -10.48 7.29
N PHE A 178 4.75 -10.44 8.55
CA PHE A 178 3.86 -10.21 9.68
C PHE A 178 3.20 -8.84 9.60
N GLN A 179 3.93 -7.80 9.19
CA GLN A 179 3.37 -6.46 9.04
C GLN A 179 2.34 -6.39 7.90
N ALA A 180 2.67 -6.97 6.75
CA ALA A 180 1.78 -7.06 5.61
C ALA A 180 0.50 -7.84 5.93
N SER A 181 0.60 -8.96 6.65
CA SER A 181 -0.56 -9.78 7.01
C SER A 181 -1.50 -9.07 7.98
N VAL A 182 -0.98 -8.33 8.96
CA VAL A 182 -1.77 -7.52 9.88
C VAL A 182 -2.47 -6.37 9.13
N ILE A 183 -1.79 -5.68 8.22
CA ILE A 183 -2.42 -4.62 7.41
C ILE A 183 -3.52 -5.21 6.52
N LEU A 184 -3.27 -6.36 5.89
CA LEU A 184 -4.28 -7.06 5.08
C LEU A 184 -5.51 -7.44 5.91
N ALA A 185 -5.31 -7.97 7.12
CA ALA A 185 -6.39 -8.31 8.04
C ALA A 185 -7.21 -7.07 8.44
N LEU A 186 -6.55 -5.95 8.75
CA LEU A 186 -7.22 -4.68 9.05
C LEU A 186 -7.99 -4.13 7.84
N ALA A 187 -7.39 -4.17 6.65
CA ALA A 187 -8.05 -3.73 5.44
C ALA A 187 -9.31 -4.57 5.16
N TYR A 188 -9.23 -5.89 5.34
CA TYR A 188 -10.40 -6.78 5.21
C TYR A 188 -11.52 -6.40 6.18
N VAL A 189 -11.21 -6.18 7.46
CA VAL A 189 -12.19 -5.74 8.47
C VAL A 189 -12.81 -4.38 8.14
N LEU A 190 -12.03 -3.48 7.55
CA LEU A 190 -12.46 -2.13 7.19
C LEU A 190 -13.22 -2.03 5.85
N GLY A 191 -13.42 -3.15 5.16
CA GLY A 191 -14.27 -3.23 3.96
C GLY A 191 -13.49 -3.34 2.64
N LEU A 192 -12.29 -3.90 2.65
CA LEU A 192 -11.55 -4.24 1.43
C LEU A 192 -12.40 -5.19 0.56
N GLN A 193 -12.77 -4.71 -0.63
CA GLN A 193 -13.44 -5.52 -1.63
C GLN A 193 -12.36 -6.22 -2.46
N LEU A 194 -12.16 -7.50 -2.16
CA LEU A 194 -11.32 -8.36 -2.99
C LEU A 194 -11.94 -8.41 -4.39
N SER A 195 -11.12 -8.16 -5.41
CA SER A 195 -11.55 -8.28 -6.81
C SER A 195 -12.11 -9.68 -7.05
N GLN A 196 -13.19 -9.80 -7.82
CA GLN A 196 -13.86 -11.08 -8.09
C GLN A 196 -12.95 -12.12 -8.76
N THR A 197 -11.78 -11.70 -9.25
CA THR A 197 -10.74 -12.55 -9.84
C THR A 197 -9.84 -13.23 -8.79
N PHE A 198 -9.81 -12.78 -7.54
CA PHE A 198 -9.05 -13.45 -6.47
C PHE A 198 -9.74 -14.76 -6.05
N THR A 199 -9.49 -15.81 -6.82
CA THR A 199 -9.67 -17.19 -6.37
C THR A 199 -8.32 -17.66 -5.83
N LEU A 200 -8.28 -18.43 -4.74
CA LEU A 200 -7.04 -18.93 -4.12
C LEU A 200 -6.12 -19.76 -5.07
N LEU A 201 -6.54 -19.99 -6.31
CA LEU A 201 -5.93 -20.88 -7.29
C LEU A 201 -5.77 -20.26 -8.68
N ASN A 202 -5.99 -18.94 -8.86
CA ASN A 202 -5.84 -18.29 -10.17
C ASN A 202 -5.17 -16.93 -10.07
#